data_AF-A0A412G4E5-F1
#
_entry.id   AF-A0A412G4E5-F1
#
_cell.length_a   1.000
_cell.length_b   1.000
_cell.length_c   1.000
_cell.angle_alpha   90.00
_cell.angle_beta   90.00
_cell.angle_gamma   90.00
#
_symmetry.space_group_name_H-M   'P 1'
#
loop_
_entity.id
_entity.type
_entity.pdbx_description
1 polymer ?
#
loop_
_entity_poly.entity_id
_entity_poly.type
_entity_poly.pdbx_seq_one_letter_code
_entity_poly.pdbx_strand_id
1 'polypeptide(L)'
;MAIKYLDNDGLLYLWGLIKAQVSNAAATKVDKESGKVLSSNDYTDDEKSKLGNVAAGAQVNKIETIKVNGVVQDIKTKEVDITVPTDNASLANGAGYQKAAEVQAAINEALSGITGIDFQIVSALPATGVKGTIYLMAHSHGTGDSYDEYIWLPTSSKFEKIGNTDIDLSGYLKKTDMVAITNAEIDTITA
;
A
#
# COMPACT_ATOMS: atom_id res chain seq x y z
N MET A 1 -50.16 53.14 91.13
CA MET A 1 -49.51 53.06 89.80
C MET A 1 -49.98 54.25 88.98
N ALA A 2 -49.07 55.03 88.39
CA ALA A 2 -49.47 56.09 87.47
C ALA A 2 -50.03 55.46 86.18
N ILE A 3 -51.22 55.90 85.76
CA ILE A 3 -51.78 55.48 84.47
C ILE A 3 -50.95 56.19 83.40
N LYS A 4 -50.14 55.43 82.67
CA LYS A 4 -49.40 55.93 81.51
C LYS A 4 -50.33 55.86 80.29
N TYR A 5 -50.49 56.96 79.58
CA TYR A 5 -51.26 57.06 78.35
C TYR A 5 -50.46 57.81 77.29
N LEU A 6 -50.77 57.55 76.02
CA LEU A 6 -50.26 58.34 74.90
C LEU A 6 -51.12 59.59 74.78
N ASP A 7 -50.51 60.74 75.04
CA ASP A 7 -51.10 62.03 74.69
C ASP A 7 -50.89 62.34 73.20
N ASN A 8 -51.35 63.51 72.79
CA ASN A 8 -51.26 63.95 71.40
C ASN A 8 -49.81 64.09 70.92
N ASP A 9 -48.90 64.56 71.77
CA ASP A 9 -47.49 64.78 71.43
C ASP A 9 -46.74 63.46 71.32
N GLY A 10 -47.00 62.52 72.24
CA GLY A 10 -46.49 61.16 72.18
C GLY A 10 -46.99 60.39 70.95
N LEU A 11 -48.25 60.59 70.55
CA LEU A 11 -48.80 60.04 69.32
C LEU A 11 -48.09 60.61 68.07
N LEU A 12 -47.86 61.92 68.04
CA LEU A 12 -47.16 62.59 66.93
C LEU A 12 -45.71 62.11 66.80
N TYR A 13 -45.01 61.94 67.92
CA TYR A 13 -43.65 61.41 67.95
C TYR A 13 -43.58 59.96 67.45
N LEU A 14 -44.48 59.09 67.94
CA LEU A 14 -44.58 57.70 67.49
C LEU A 14 -44.86 57.61 65.98
N TRP A 15 -45.74 58.47 65.47
CA TRP A 15 -46.02 58.55 64.04
C TRP A 15 -44.80 58.96 63.21
N GLY A 16 -44.01 59.93 63.70
CA GLY A 16 -42.75 60.33 63.08
C GLY A 16 -41.76 59.18 62.97
N LEU A 17 -41.60 58.40 64.05
CA LEU A 17 -40.73 57.22 64.07
C LEU A 17 -41.19 56.14 63.08
N ILE A 18 -42.49 55.84 63.04
CA ILE A 18 -43.07 54.87 62.09
C ILE A 18 -42.81 55.34 60.64
N LYS A 19 -43.07 56.62 60.35
CA LYS A 19 -42.87 57.18 59.02
C LYS A 19 -41.40 57.12 58.58
N ALA A 20 -40.47 57.40 59.49
CA ALA A 20 -39.03 57.30 59.21
C ALA A 20 -38.63 55.84 58.92
N GLN A 21 -39.11 54.89 59.73
CA GLN A 21 -38.83 53.47 59.54
C GLN A 21 -39.36 52.95 58.20
N VAL A 22 -40.61 53.28 57.85
CA VAL A 22 -41.22 52.87 56.58
C VAL A 22 -40.52 53.53 55.39
N SER A 23 -40.18 54.82 55.48
CA SER A 23 -39.46 55.52 54.42
C SER A 23 -38.09 54.90 54.17
N ASN A 24 -37.34 54.59 55.23
CA ASN A 24 -36.02 53.98 55.13
C ASN A 24 -36.08 52.58 54.52
N ALA A 25 -37.06 51.76 54.90
CA ALA A 25 -37.26 50.43 54.33
C ALA A 25 -37.68 50.47 52.85
N ALA A 26 -38.51 51.45 52.47
CA ALA A 26 -38.93 51.62 51.08
C ALA A 26 -37.78 52.13 50.19
N ALA A 27 -36.90 53.00 50.72
CA ALA A 27 -35.78 53.57 49.97
C ALA A 27 -34.74 52.52 49.54
N THR A 28 -34.62 51.42 50.27
CA THR A 28 -33.66 50.33 49.99
C THR A 28 -34.32 49.10 49.37
N LYS A 29 -35.63 49.15 49.16
CA LYS A 29 -36.38 48.08 48.51
C LYS A 29 -36.01 48.03 47.03
N VAL A 30 -35.75 46.83 46.53
CA VAL A 30 -35.69 46.52 45.11
C VAL A 30 -36.96 45.76 44.73
N ASP A 31 -37.65 46.20 43.70
CA ASP A 31 -38.84 45.50 43.20
C ASP A 31 -38.44 44.27 42.39
N LYS A 32 -39.16 43.17 42.61
CA LYS A 32 -38.96 41.92 41.87
C LYS A 32 -39.55 42.08 40.47
N GLU A 33 -38.75 41.81 39.44
CA GLU A 33 -39.25 41.66 38.07
C GLU A 33 -39.85 40.27 37.85
N SER A 34 -40.85 40.17 36.97
CA SER A 34 -41.45 38.88 36.59
C SER A 34 -40.39 37.90 36.06
N GLY A 35 -40.37 36.66 36.54
CA GLY A 35 -39.41 35.62 36.14
C GLY A 35 -38.00 35.72 36.76
N LYS A 36 -37.71 36.77 37.54
CA LYS A 36 -36.44 36.95 38.26
C LYS A 36 -36.59 36.64 39.75
N VAL A 37 -35.51 36.24 40.43
CA VAL A 37 -35.47 36.22 41.91
C VAL A 37 -34.91 37.58 42.39
N LEU A 38 -34.70 37.79 43.69
CA LEU A 38 -34.08 39.03 44.21
C LEU A 38 -32.62 38.73 44.57
N SER A 39 -31.80 38.44 43.57
CA SER A 39 -30.40 38.05 43.77
C SER A 39 -29.48 38.82 42.82
N SER A 40 -28.17 38.78 43.06
CA SER A 40 -27.21 39.36 42.10
C SER A 40 -27.17 38.62 40.75
N ASN A 41 -27.77 37.43 40.66
CA ASN A 41 -27.68 36.51 39.51
C ASN A 41 -29.07 36.17 38.96
N ASP A 42 -29.86 37.20 38.66
CA ASP A 42 -31.23 37.02 38.22
C ASP A 42 -31.33 36.64 36.73
N TYR A 43 -31.41 35.33 36.45
CA TYR A 43 -31.76 34.79 35.14
C TYR A 43 -33.29 34.79 34.94
N THR A 44 -33.74 35.11 33.72
CA THR A 44 -35.13 34.91 33.29
C THR A 44 -35.50 33.43 33.25
N ASP A 45 -36.79 33.11 33.29
CA ASP A 45 -37.26 31.72 33.17
C ASP A 45 -36.87 31.09 31.81
N ASP A 46 -36.83 31.90 30.74
CA ASP A 46 -36.36 31.48 29.42
C ASP A 46 -34.87 31.11 29.42
N GLU A 47 -34.02 31.91 30.08
CA GLU A 47 -32.58 31.61 30.22
C GLU A 47 -32.34 30.38 31.08
N LYS A 48 -33.11 30.20 32.17
CA LYS A 48 -33.05 28.99 33.01
C LYS A 48 -33.46 27.75 32.23
N SER A 49 -34.51 27.85 31.40
CA SER A 49 -34.94 26.76 30.53
C SER A 49 -33.86 26.40 29.51
N LYS A 50 -33.26 27.39 28.85
CA LYS A 50 -32.14 27.18 27.93
C LYS A 50 -30.96 26.50 28.63
N LEU A 51 -30.58 26.95 29.83
CA LEU A 51 -29.48 26.37 30.58
C LEU A 51 -29.78 24.94 31.07
N GLY A 52 -31.00 24.67 31.51
CA GLY A 52 -31.43 23.33 31.95
C GLY A 52 -31.40 22.27 30.84
N ASN A 53 -31.51 22.69 29.58
CA ASN A 53 -31.38 21.81 28.42
C ASN A 53 -29.92 21.52 28.03
N VAL A 54 -28.94 22.20 28.65
CA VAL A 54 -27.51 21.96 28.44
C VAL A 54 -27.03 20.92 29.46
N ALA A 55 -26.50 19.81 28.98
CA ALA A 55 -25.93 18.77 29.84
C ALA A 55 -24.71 19.31 30.64
N ALA A 56 -24.52 18.80 31.85
CA ALA A 56 -23.33 19.12 32.65
C ALA A 56 -22.05 18.77 31.87
N GLY A 57 -21.15 19.74 31.71
CA GLY A 57 -19.90 19.58 30.97
C GLY A 57 -20.04 19.65 29.44
N ALA A 58 -21.17 20.12 28.90
CA ALA A 58 -21.31 20.33 27.46
C ALA A 58 -20.23 21.31 26.94
N GLN A 59 -19.49 20.86 25.93
CA GLN A 59 -18.55 21.69 25.18
C GLN A 59 -19.24 22.23 23.92
N VAL A 60 -18.86 23.44 23.51
CA VAL A 60 -19.36 24.07 22.28
C VAL A 60 -19.05 23.20 21.05
N ASN A 61 -17.85 22.59 21.02
CA ASN A 61 -17.43 21.65 19.99
C ASN A 61 -16.71 20.45 20.63
N LYS A 62 -17.06 19.23 20.23
CA LYS A 62 -16.31 18.02 20.63
C LYS A 62 -15.02 17.81 19.83
N ILE A 63 -14.93 18.43 18.66
CA ILE A 63 -13.75 18.40 17.78
C ILE A 63 -13.22 19.83 17.71
N GLU A 64 -12.02 20.05 18.25
CA GLU A 64 -11.39 21.37 18.26
C GLU A 64 -10.44 21.55 17.07
N THR A 65 -9.79 20.46 16.62
CA THR A 65 -8.91 20.47 15.45
C THR A 65 -9.00 19.14 14.71
N ILE A 66 -8.78 19.18 13.40
CA ILE A 66 -8.56 17.99 12.57
C ILE A 66 -7.14 18.06 12.04
N LYS A 67 -6.39 16.97 12.16
CA LYS A 67 -5.03 16.86 11.65
C LYS A 67 -4.90 15.65 10.73
N VAL A 68 -4.26 15.85 9.57
CA VAL A 68 -3.85 14.77 8.66
C VAL A 68 -2.33 14.72 8.72
N ASN A 69 -1.78 13.58 9.12
CA ASN A 69 -0.33 13.39 9.28
C ASN A 69 0.34 14.49 10.14
N GLY A 70 -0.34 14.91 11.21
CA GLY A 70 0.13 15.95 12.12
C GLY A 70 -0.12 17.39 11.66
N VAL A 71 -0.59 17.60 10.43
CA VAL A 71 -0.87 18.94 9.86
C VAL A 71 -2.33 19.32 10.07
N VAL A 72 -2.58 20.49 10.67
CA VAL A 72 -3.93 21.03 10.90
C VAL A 72 -4.64 21.29 9.57
N GLN A 73 -5.90 20.88 9.47
CA GLN A 73 -6.76 21.08 8.31
C GLN A 73 -7.66 22.30 8.50
N ASP A 74 -7.92 23.02 7.41
CA ASP A 74 -8.85 24.16 7.41
C ASP A 74 -10.30 23.69 7.53
N ILE A 75 -11.03 24.29 8.46
CA ILE A 75 -12.47 24.07 8.63
C ILE A 75 -13.20 25.24 7.99
N LYS A 76 -14.04 24.98 6.98
CA LYS A 76 -14.85 26.00 6.29
C LYS A 76 -16.31 25.59 6.36
N THR A 77 -17.17 26.47 6.88
CA THR A 77 -18.63 26.22 6.92
C THR A 77 -19.02 24.90 7.63
N LYS A 78 -18.25 24.50 8.66
CA LYS A 78 -18.39 23.21 9.37
C LYS A 78 -18.05 21.96 8.54
N GLU A 79 -17.37 22.14 7.42
CA GLU A 79 -16.87 21.07 6.57
C GLU A 79 -15.34 21.08 6.56
N VAL A 80 -14.77 19.90 6.36
CA VAL A 80 -13.35 19.71 6.07
C VAL A 80 -13.27 18.77 4.88
N ASP A 81 -12.53 19.18 3.86
CA ASP A 81 -12.19 18.29 2.77
C ASP A 81 -10.93 17.50 3.15
N ILE A 82 -11.04 16.18 3.15
CA ILE A 82 -9.93 15.28 3.43
C ILE A 82 -9.70 14.47 2.17
N THR A 83 -8.60 14.77 1.49
CA THR A 83 -8.19 13.97 0.33
C THR A 83 -7.74 12.60 0.81
N VAL A 84 -8.53 11.58 0.49
CA VAL A 84 -8.16 10.17 0.67
C VAL A 84 -7.72 9.62 -0.69
N PRO A 85 -6.46 9.16 -0.83
CA PRO A 85 -6.00 8.55 -2.07
C PRO A 85 -6.87 7.36 -2.46
N THR A 86 -7.36 7.35 -3.70
CA THR A 86 -8.18 6.25 -4.27
C THR A 86 -7.40 5.35 -5.21
N ASP A 87 -6.16 5.70 -5.52
CA ASP A 87 -5.23 4.95 -6.36
C ASP A 87 -3.83 5.01 -5.73
N ASN A 88 -3.07 3.93 -5.90
CA ASN A 88 -1.68 3.83 -5.48
C ASN A 88 -0.80 4.89 -6.16
N ALA A 89 -1.13 5.29 -7.39
CA ALA A 89 -0.42 6.38 -8.08
C ALA A 89 -0.52 7.73 -7.34
N SER A 90 -1.57 7.92 -6.54
CA SER A 90 -1.78 9.13 -5.73
C SER A 90 -1.05 9.11 -4.39
N LEU A 91 -0.38 8.00 -4.05
CA LEU A 91 0.45 7.89 -2.86
C LEU A 91 1.89 8.31 -3.17
N ALA A 92 2.46 9.25 -2.41
CA ALA A 92 3.85 9.68 -2.58
C ALA A 92 4.85 8.51 -2.41
N ASN A 93 4.52 7.52 -1.57
CA ASN A 93 5.27 6.27 -1.40
C ASN A 93 4.73 5.10 -2.23
N GLY A 94 3.73 5.32 -3.09
CA GLY A 94 3.21 4.34 -4.03
C GLY A 94 4.03 4.26 -5.33
N ALA A 95 4.94 5.22 -5.56
CA ALA A 95 5.89 5.20 -6.65
C ALA A 95 6.83 3.99 -6.52
N GLY A 96 6.52 2.92 -7.26
CA GLY A 96 7.29 1.67 -7.25
C GLY A 96 6.43 0.41 -7.34
N TYR A 97 5.13 0.48 -7.03
CA TYR A 97 4.23 -0.64 -7.27
C TYR A 97 3.97 -0.78 -8.77
N GLN A 98 4.41 -1.92 -9.32
CA GLN A 98 4.10 -2.31 -10.70
C GLN A 98 2.74 -3.02 -10.73
N LYS A 99 1.90 -2.69 -11.71
CA LYS A 99 0.69 -3.45 -12.02
C LYS A 99 1.08 -4.85 -12.49
N ALA A 100 0.18 -5.82 -12.30
CA ALA A 100 0.39 -7.19 -12.77
C ALA A 100 0.74 -7.25 -14.28
N ALA A 101 0.15 -6.37 -15.09
CA ALA A 101 0.44 -6.26 -16.52
C ALA A 101 1.88 -5.79 -16.81
N GLU A 102 2.40 -4.84 -16.03
CA GLU A 102 3.77 -4.32 -16.18
C GLU A 102 4.80 -5.40 -15.80
N VAL A 103 4.52 -6.13 -14.71
CA VAL A 103 5.34 -7.28 -14.30
C VAL A 103 5.35 -8.37 -15.37
N GLN A 104 4.18 -8.72 -15.92
CA GLN A 104 4.08 -9.73 -16.96
C GLN A 104 4.82 -9.32 -18.24
N ALA A 105 4.74 -8.04 -18.63
CA ALA A 105 5.47 -7.52 -19.78
C ALA A 105 6.99 -7.62 -19.58
N ALA A 106 7.50 -7.20 -18.42
CA ALA A 106 8.93 -7.29 -18.09
C ALA A 106 9.45 -8.74 -18.08
N ILE A 107 8.66 -9.69 -17.55
CA ILE A 107 8.99 -11.12 -17.59
C ILE A 107 9.06 -11.63 -19.04
N ASN A 108 8.05 -11.32 -19.86
CA ASN A 108 8.03 -11.76 -21.25
C ASN A 108 9.19 -11.16 -22.06
N GLU A 109 9.53 -9.90 -21.82
CA GLU A 109 10.69 -9.25 -22.44
C GLU A 109 12.00 -9.95 -22.05
N ALA A 110 12.20 -10.24 -20.75
CA ALA A 110 13.37 -10.95 -20.25
C ALA A 110 13.50 -12.37 -20.85
N LEU A 111 12.37 -13.04 -21.13
CA LEU A 111 12.34 -14.38 -21.71
C LEU A 111 12.42 -14.39 -23.25
N SER A 112 12.08 -13.30 -23.93
CA SER A 112 12.01 -13.24 -25.40
C SER A 112 13.33 -13.56 -26.12
N GLY A 113 14.46 -13.42 -25.42
CA GLY A 113 15.79 -13.75 -25.95
C GLY A 113 16.31 -15.14 -25.56
N ILE A 114 15.68 -15.81 -24.59
CA ILE A 114 16.12 -17.13 -24.14
C ILE A 114 15.60 -18.17 -25.12
N THR A 115 16.46 -18.61 -26.01
CA THR A 115 16.20 -19.83 -26.78
C THR A 115 16.64 -21.00 -25.91
N GLY A 116 15.69 -21.65 -25.23
CA GLY A 116 15.96 -22.94 -24.58
C GLY A 116 16.45 -23.97 -25.60
N ILE A 117 17.28 -24.92 -25.17
CA ILE A 117 17.63 -26.07 -26.00
C ILE A 117 16.54 -27.13 -25.83
N ASP A 118 15.90 -27.50 -26.94
CA ASP A 118 14.91 -28.59 -27.01
C ASP A 118 15.44 -29.71 -27.91
N PHE A 119 14.97 -30.94 -27.70
CA PHE A 119 15.37 -32.10 -28.50
C PHE A 119 14.13 -32.75 -29.12
N GLN A 120 14.15 -32.92 -30.44
CA GLN A 120 13.03 -33.51 -31.19
C GLN A 120 13.49 -34.67 -32.04
N ILE A 121 13.01 -35.88 -31.72
CA ILE A 121 13.23 -37.06 -32.56
C ILE A 121 12.26 -37.01 -33.73
N VAL A 122 12.79 -37.05 -34.95
CA VAL A 122 12.01 -36.97 -36.19
C VAL A 122 12.37 -38.10 -37.15
N SER A 123 11.39 -38.58 -37.92
CA SER A 123 11.63 -39.54 -39.00
C SER A 123 12.13 -38.87 -40.29
N ALA A 124 11.93 -37.55 -40.42
CA ALA A 124 12.48 -36.70 -41.48
C ALA A 124 12.54 -35.26 -40.99
N LEU A 125 13.45 -34.44 -41.54
CA LEU A 125 13.48 -33.02 -41.21
C LEU A 125 12.19 -32.33 -41.70
N PRO A 126 11.56 -31.48 -40.90
CA PRO A 126 10.45 -30.65 -41.37
C PRO A 126 10.93 -29.66 -42.42
N ALA A 127 10.02 -29.00 -43.15
CA ALA A 127 10.40 -27.99 -44.16
C ALA A 127 11.14 -26.78 -43.54
N THR A 128 10.83 -26.46 -42.28
CA THR A 128 11.46 -25.41 -41.47
C THR A 128 11.58 -25.89 -40.04
N GLY A 129 12.63 -25.47 -39.32
CA GLY A 129 12.78 -25.79 -37.90
C GLY A 129 12.60 -24.61 -36.96
N VAL A 130 12.65 -24.91 -35.67
CA VAL A 130 12.58 -23.93 -34.57
C VAL A 130 14.01 -23.65 -34.09
N LYS A 131 14.34 -22.37 -33.90
CA LYS A 131 15.65 -21.96 -33.36
C LYS A 131 15.84 -22.58 -31.97
N GLY A 132 17.00 -23.19 -31.72
CA GLY A 132 17.33 -23.85 -30.44
C GLY A 132 16.81 -25.27 -30.29
N THR A 133 16.10 -25.82 -31.28
CA THR A 133 15.77 -27.24 -31.30
C THR A 133 16.87 -28.02 -32.01
N ILE A 134 17.37 -29.06 -31.34
CA ILE A 134 18.21 -30.10 -31.94
C ILE A 134 17.28 -31.21 -32.42
N TYR A 135 17.25 -31.41 -33.73
CA TYR A 135 16.49 -32.46 -34.39
C TYR A 135 17.34 -33.71 -34.49
N LEU A 136 16.85 -34.82 -33.94
CA LEU A 136 17.48 -36.13 -33.94
C LEU A 136 16.80 -36.98 -35.02
N MET A 137 17.47 -37.17 -36.16
CA MET A 137 16.93 -38.00 -37.26
C MET A 137 17.46 -39.42 -37.14
N ALA A 138 16.56 -40.40 -37.12
CA ALA A 138 16.94 -41.79 -37.00
C ALA A 138 17.93 -42.20 -38.11
N HIS A 139 19.07 -42.74 -37.70
CA HIS A 139 20.06 -43.32 -38.59
C HIS A 139 20.60 -44.62 -37.99
N SER A 140 21.12 -45.52 -38.83
CA SER A 140 21.49 -46.86 -38.40
C SER A 140 23.00 -46.98 -38.24
N HIS A 141 23.51 -46.56 -37.09
CA HIS A 141 24.91 -46.75 -36.72
C HIS A 141 25.05 -47.42 -35.35
N GLY A 142 25.93 -48.43 -35.29
CA GLY A 142 26.45 -49.03 -34.06
C GLY A 142 25.47 -49.23 -32.88
N THR A 143 26.03 -49.28 -31.67
CA THR A 143 25.26 -49.27 -30.42
C THR A 143 25.50 -47.92 -29.76
N GLY A 144 24.45 -47.13 -29.55
CA GLY A 144 24.56 -45.78 -28.94
C GLY A 144 24.67 -44.62 -29.93
N ASP A 145 24.58 -44.89 -31.23
CA ASP A 145 24.67 -43.91 -32.31
C ASP A 145 23.43 -43.98 -33.22
N SER A 146 22.28 -43.63 -32.65
CA SER A 146 20.99 -43.87 -33.31
C SER A 146 20.48 -42.69 -34.13
N TYR A 147 21.14 -41.53 -34.05
CA TYR A 147 20.62 -40.30 -34.63
C TYR A 147 21.71 -39.40 -35.20
N ASP A 148 21.44 -38.87 -36.38
CA ASP A 148 22.10 -37.66 -36.84
C ASP A 148 21.49 -36.43 -36.14
N GLU A 149 22.33 -35.48 -35.73
CA GLU A 149 21.88 -34.23 -35.12
C GLU A 149 21.86 -33.07 -36.10
N TYR A 150 20.73 -32.35 -36.14
CA TYR A 150 20.54 -31.17 -36.99
C TYR A 150 20.03 -29.98 -36.19
N ILE A 151 20.42 -28.77 -36.59
CA ILE A 151 19.85 -27.52 -36.09
C ILE A 151 19.27 -26.70 -37.24
N TRP A 152 18.25 -25.90 -36.95
CA TRP A 152 17.72 -24.95 -37.93
C TRP A 152 18.48 -23.63 -37.89
N LEU A 153 18.99 -23.22 -39.06
CA LEU A 153 19.61 -21.91 -39.28
C LEU A 153 18.60 -20.97 -39.94
N PRO A 154 17.86 -20.13 -39.17
CA PRO A 154 16.78 -19.31 -39.73
C PRO A 154 17.28 -18.30 -40.76
N THR A 155 18.47 -17.74 -40.58
CA THR A 155 19.09 -16.80 -41.53
C THR A 155 19.33 -17.42 -42.90
N SER A 156 19.67 -18.71 -42.92
CA SER A 156 19.97 -19.45 -44.15
C SER A 156 18.77 -20.27 -44.67
N SER A 157 17.69 -20.33 -43.89
CA SER A 157 16.50 -21.17 -44.14
C SER A 157 16.86 -22.63 -44.47
N LYS A 158 17.80 -23.20 -43.70
CA LYS A 158 18.34 -24.55 -43.91
C LYS A 158 18.63 -25.25 -42.58
N PHE A 159 18.65 -26.58 -42.62
CA PHE A 159 19.22 -27.38 -41.55
C PHE A 159 20.73 -27.50 -41.72
N GLU A 160 21.45 -27.38 -40.61
CA GLU A 160 22.87 -27.70 -40.50
C GLU A 160 23.00 -29.03 -39.73
N LYS A 161 23.76 -29.97 -40.28
CA LYS A 161 24.10 -31.21 -39.58
C LYS A 161 25.26 -30.91 -38.63
N ILE A 162 25.05 -31.09 -37.33
CA ILE A 162 26.04 -30.75 -36.30
C ILE A 162 26.69 -31.98 -35.66
N GLY A 163 26.16 -33.17 -35.94
CA GLY A 163 26.75 -34.42 -35.51
C GLY A 163 26.12 -35.64 -36.18
N ASN A 164 26.90 -36.71 -36.17
CA ASN A 164 26.53 -38.09 -36.51
C ASN A 164 27.37 -39.10 -35.75
N THR A 165 28.20 -38.64 -34.80
CA THR A 165 29.23 -39.39 -34.05
C THR A 165 30.18 -40.32 -34.84
N ASP A 166 30.11 -40.33 -36.18
CA ASP A 166 30.99 -41.07 -37.07
C ASP A 166 32.46 -40.65 -36.89
N ILE A 167 33.32 -41.63 -36.63
CA ILE A 167 34.78 -41.47 -36.66
C ILE A 167 35.31 -42.30 -37.82
N ASP A 168 35.80 -41.64 -38.88
CA ASP A 168 36.48 -42.31 -39.98
C ASP A 168 37.89 -42.73 -39.56
N LEU A 169 38.04 -44.05 -39.32
CA LEU A 169 39.33 -44.66 -38.99
C LEU A 169 39.98 -45.36 -40.20
N SER A 170 39.43 -45.21 -41.41
CA SER A 170 39.92 -45.93 -42.59
C SER A 170 41.38 -45.60 -42.95
N GLY A 171 41.85 -44.40 -42.58
CA GLY A 171 43.24 -43.96 -42.77
C GLY A 171 44.23 -44.39 -41.67
N TYR A 172 43.78 -45.05 -40.60
CA TYR A 172 44.64 -45.46 -39.48
C TYR A 172 45.07 -46.92 -39.61
N LEU A 173 46.30 -47.21 -39.18
CA LEU A 173 46.83 -48.58 -39.10
C LEU A 173 45.95 -49.43 -38.18
N LYS A 174 45.44 -50.54 -38.70
CA LYS A 174 44.73 -51.51 -37.87
C LYS A 174 45.73 -52.27 -37.02
N LYS A 175 45.27 -52.81 -35.90
CA LYS A 175 46.09 -53.69 -35.05
C LYS A 175 46.65 -54.88 -35.84
N THR A 176 45.91 -55.37 -36.84
CA THR A 176 46.34 -56.43 -37.75
C THR A 176 47.42 -56.00 -38.73
N ASP A 177 47.53 -54.70 -39.00
CA ASP A 177 48.50 -54.14 -39.95
C ASP A 177 49.86 -53.90 -39.27
N MET A 178 49.93 -53.98 -37.93
CA MET A 178 51.17 -53.88 -37.17
C MET A 178 51.86 -55.25 -37.09
N VAL A 179 52.96 -55.40 -37.81
CA VAL A 179 53.82 -56.60 -37.75
C VAL A 179 55.07 -56.29 -36.93
N ALA A 180 55.47 -57.21 -36.04
CA ALA A 180 56.70 -57.05 -35.27
C ALA A 180 57.93 -57.15 -36.19
N ILE A 181 58.89 -56.25 -36.02
CA ILE A 181 60.16 -56.31 -36.75
C ILE A 181 60.92 -57.59 -36.36
N THR A 182 61.45 -58.29 -37.37
CA THR A 182 62.25 -59.49 -37.15
C THR A 182 63.69 -59.15 -36.77
N ASN A 183 64.39 -60.04 -36.06
CA ASN A 183 65.81 -59.85 -35.74
C ASN A 183 66.67 -59.65 -37.00
N ALA A 184 66.35 -60.34 -38.10
CA ALA A 184 67.08 -60.18 -39.36
C ALA A 184 66.90 -58.77 -39.99
N GLU A 185 65.70 -58.20 -39.87
CA GLU A 185 65.45 -56.82 -40.30
C GLU A 185 66.18 -55.81 -39.39
N ILE A 186 66.27 -56.07 -38.08
CA ILE A 186 67.08 -55.26 -37.16
C ILE A 186 68.55 -55.31 -37.56
N ASP A 187 69.11 -56.51 -37.74
CA ASP A 187 70.52 -56.70 -38.08
C ASP A 187 70.89 -55.95 -39.37
N THR A 188 69.98 -55.92 -40.35
CA THR A 188 70.15 -55.21 -41.63
C THR A 188 70.17 -53.68 -41.47
N ILE A 189 69.42 -53.12 -40.52
CA ILE A 189 69.35 -51.67 -40.26
C ILE A 189 70.55 -51.20 -39.43
N THR A 190 71.13 -52.07 -38.59
CA THR A 190 72.21 -51.71 -37.66
C THR A 190 73.63 -52.02 -38.16
N ALA A 191 73.78 -52.71 -39.29
CA ALA A 191 75.05 -53.01 -39.94
C ALA A 191 75.57 -51.84 -40.78
#